data_AF-A0A928DDZ3-F1
#
_entry.id   AF-A0A928DDZ3-F1
#
_cell.length_a   1.000
_cell.length_b   1.000
_cell.length_c   1.000
_cell.angle_alpha   90.00
_cell.angle_beta   90.00
_cell.angle_gamma   90.00
#
_symmetry.space_group_name_H-M   'P 1'
#
loop_
_entity.id
_entity.type
_entity.pdbx_description
1 polymer ?
#
loop_
_entity_poly.entity_id
_entity_poly.type
_entity_poly.pdbx_seq_one_letter_code
_entity_poly.pdbx_strand_id
1 'polypeptide(L)'
;MLKKLFTFIFVFSLALSYGQGRKPGQKFEGRNPAKHPLFAVLESDAFTPQERARLKTLAAKDMKAFTMEMRKHFMAHKKAEATKILALRKQIREAKNPGEKKKLTEQLRTELKKRAEKRLAFHKRLLDETERNLQAMQKRCNQLKKEYENRKNCKDKLIEKEINEILSDNPPKYLERSANWDPGKPMPPMHSRKNRR
;
A
#
# COMPACT_ATOMS: atom_id res chain seq x y z
N MET A 1 -0.12 27.33 -18.76
CA MET A 1 -1.20 26.33 -18.56
C MET A 1 -0.64 24.97 -18.12
N LEU A 2 -0.14 24.80 -16.89
CA LEU A 2 0.58 23.58 -16.46
C LEU A 2 0.08 22.97 -15.13
N LYS A 3 -1.23 23.06 -14.81
CA LYS A 3 -1.78 22.60 -13.52
C LYS A 3 -2.66 21.34 -13.57
N LYS A 4 -2.78 20.64 -14.70
CA LYS A 4 -3.71 19.48 -14.84
C LYS A 4 -3.07 18.09 -14.89
N LEU A 5 -1.77 17.95 -14.63
CA LEU A 5 -1.08 16.65 -14.66
C LEU A 5 -0.65 16.12 -13.27
N PHE A 6 -0.77 16.91 -12.21
CA PHE A 6 -0.02 16.68 -10.97
C PHE A 6 -0.67 15.71 -9.95
N THR A 7 -1.98 15.53 -9.97
CA THR A 7 -2.67 14.82 -8.87
C THR A 7 -2.68 13.29 -9.00
N PHE A 8 -2.41 12.74 -10.18
CA PHE A 8 -2.41 11.27 -10.40
C PHE A 8 -1.03 10.62 -10.20
N ILE A 9 0.04 11.42 -10.24
CA ILE A 9 1.42 10.98 -9.96
C ILE A 9 1.65 10.83 -8.45
N PHE A 10 0.89 11.54 -7.61
CA PHE A 10 1.16 11.59 -6.16
C PHE A 10 0.89 10.25 -5.44
N VAL A 11 -0.11 9.47 -5.86
CA VAL A 11 -0.33 8.10 -5.34
C VAL A 11 0.81 7.17 -5.74
N PHE A 12 1.42 7.40 -6.91
CA PHE A 12 2.56 6.63 -7.40
C PHE A 12 3.88 7.06 -6.72
N SER A 13 4.06 8.36 -6.42
CA SER A 13 5.21 8.86 -5.66
C SER A 13 5.18 8.47 -4.19
N LEU A 14 4.00 8.34 -3.56
CA LEU A 14 3.91 7.73 -2.23
C LEU A 14 4.26 6.24 -2.29
N ALA A 15 3.79 5.49 -3.30
CA ALA A 15 4.16 4.08 -3.48
C ALA A 15 5.67 3.87 -3.73
N LEU A 16 6.34 4.83 -4.37
CA LEU A 16 7.80 4.83 -4.59
C LEU A 16 8.61 5.28 -3.37
N SER A 17 8.09 6.21 -2.55
CA SER A 17 8.75 6.66 -1.31
C SER A 17 8.76 5.58 -0.22
N TYR A 18 7.88 4.57 -0.32
CA TYR A 18 7.97 3.35 0.50
C TYR A 18 9.13 2.42 0.13
N GLY A 19 9.89 2.73 -0.93
CA GLY A 19 11.02 1.97 -1.44
C GLY A 19 12.41 2.51 -1.08
N GLN A 20 12.53 3.71 -0.51
CA GLN A 20 13.82 4.32 -0.18
C GLN A 20 14.12 4.19 1.31
N GLY A 21 14.92 3.17 1.63
CA GLY A 21 15.35 2.84 2.99
C GLY A 21 15.71 1.37 3.06
N ARG A 22 16.57 0.89 2.15
CA ARG A 22 16.98 -0.52 2.09
C ARG A 22 18.43 -0.67 2.53
N LYS A 23 18.66 -1.48 3.55
CA LYS A 23 19.91 -2.23 3.69
C LYS A 23 19.79 -3.52 2.87
N PRO A 24 20.83 -3.97 2.17
CA PRO A 24 20.79 -5.21 1.41
C PRO A 24 20.62 -6.41 2.37
N GLY A 25 19.70 -7.33 2.06
CA GLY A 25 19.52 -8.60 2.78
C GLY A 25 18.21 -8.79 3.58
N GLN A 26 17.36 -7.77 3.71
CA GLN A 26 16.09 -7.92 4.42
C GLN A 26 15.04 -8.63 3.53
N LYS A 27 14.79 -9.92 3.77
CA LYS A 27 13.64 -10.63 3.21
C LYS A 27 12.36 -9.94 3.68
N PHE A 28 11.37 -9.86 2.79
CA PHE A 28 10.12 -9.11 2.95
C PHE A 28 9.19 -9.78 3.98
N GLU A 29 9.61 -9.87 5.24
CA GLU A 29 8.74 -10.34 6.31
C GLU A 29 7.86 -9.17 6.79
N GLY A 30 6.59 -9.18 6.38
CA GLY A 30 5.54 -8.55 7.18
C GLY A 30 4.88 -7.26 6.67
N ARG A 31 4.98 -6.88 5.39
CA ARG A 31 3.94 -6.00 4.81
C ARG A 31 2.90 -6.88 4.14
N ASN A 32 1.77 -7.09 4.81
CA ASN A 32 0.61 -7.74 4.24
C ASN A 32 0.33 -7.11 2.86
N PRO A 33 0.45 -7.85 1.74
CA PRO A 33 0.26 -7.31 0.40
C PRO A 33 -1.10 -6.62 0.26
N ALA A 34 -2.12 -7.08 0.99
CA ALA A 34 -3.46 -6.48 1.04
C ALA A 34 -3.52 -5.03 1.54
N LYS A 35 -2.44 -4.49 2.13
CA LYS A 35 -2.34 -3.10 2.58
C LYS A 35 -1.68 -2.16 1.56
N HIS A 36 -1.31 -2.66 0.39
CA HIS A 36 -0.77 -1.79 -0.66
C HIS A 36 -1.91 -0.95 -1.27
N PRO A 37 -1.76 0.38 -1.43
CA PRO A 37 -2.83 1.27 -1.88
C PRO A 37 -3.44 0.89 -3.24
N LEU A 38 -2.69 0.15 -4.07
CA LEU A 38 -3.20 -0.41 -5.33
C LEU A 38 -4.31 -1.46 -5.15
N PHE A 39 -4.41 -2.13 -3.98
CA PHE A 39 -5.50 -3.06 -3.70
C PHE A 39 -6.84 -2.34 -3.55
N ALA A 40 -6.86 -1.15 -2.96
CA ALA A 40 -8.07 -0.33 -2.91
C ALA A 40 -8.61 -0.01 -4.31
N VAL A 41 -7.70 0.09 -5.29
CA VAL A 41 -8.09 0.33 -6.69
C VAL A 41 -8.52 -0.94 -7.41
N LEU A 42 -7.95 -2.09 -7.02
CA LEU A 42 -8.37 -3.39 -7.52
C LEU A 42 -9.82 -3.71 -7.14
N GLU A 43 -10.33 -3.14 -6.05
CA GLU A 43 -11.73 -3.27 -5.61
C GLU A 43 -12.68 -2.25 -6.26
N SER A 44 -12.23 -1.56 -7.30
CA SER A 44 -13.10 -0.76 -8.16
C SER A 44 -13.85 -1.60 -9.19
N ASP A 45 -14.94 -1.05 -9.71
CA ASP A 45 -15.78 -1.68 -10.74
C ASP A 45 -15.07 -1.74 -12.10
N ALA A 46 -13.83 -1.26 -12.18
CA ALA A 46 -12.98 -1.32 -13.36
C ALA A 46 -12.39 -2.73 -13.63
N PHE A 47 -12.54 -3.66 -12.69
CA PHE A 47 -12.01 -5.02 -12.80
C PHE A 47 -13.11 -6.07 -12.64
N THR A 48 -13.11 -7.06 -13.53
CA THR A 48 -13.96 -8.25 -13.39
C THR A 48 -13.53 -9.10 -12.19
N PRO A 49 -14.41 -9.94 -11.62
CA PRO A 49 -14.04 -10.84 -10.52
C PRO A 49 -12.84 -11.73 -10.82
N GLN A 50 -12.73 -12.23 -12.06
CA GLN A 50 -11.61 -13.07 -12.51
C GLN A 50 -10.29 -12.29 -12.59
N GLU A 51 -10.30 -11.07 -13.14
CA GLU A 51 -9.12 -10.20 -13.17
C GLU A 51 -8.68 -9.82 -11.75
N ARG A 52 -9.63 -9.55 -10.84
CA ARG A 52 -9.31 -9.29 -9.44
C ARG A 52 -8.61 -10.48 -8.79
N ALA A 53 -9.12 -11.70 -8.98
CA ALA A 53 -8.50 -12.90 -8.43
C ALA A 53 -7.09 -13.12 -8.99
N ARG A 54 -6.89 -12.92 -10.30
CA ARG A 54 -5.57 -13.01 -10.95
C ARG A 54 -4.60 -11.96 -10.45
N LEU A 55 -5.04 -10.71 -10.25
CA LEU A 55 -4.19 -9.63 -9.76
C LEU A 55 -3.89 -9.76 -8.26
N LYS A 56 -4.84 -10.26 -7.44
CA LYS A 56 -4.60 -10.60 -6.02
C LYS A 56 -3.57 -11.71 -5.88
N THR A 57 -3.67 -12.77 -6.69
CA THR A 57 -2.67 -13.86 -6.70
C THR A 57 -1.31 -13.40 -7.20
N LEU A 58 -1.26 -12.54 -8.22
CA LEU A 58 -0.03 -11.93 -8.71
C LEU A 58 0.64 -11.06 -7.64
N ALA A 59 -0.12 -10.24 -6.91
CA ALA A 59 0.40 -9.40 -5.85
C ALA A 59 1.00 -10.18 -4.68
N ALA A 60 0.48 -11.38 -4.38
CA ALA A 60 1.04 -12.26 -3.38
C ALA A 60 2.36 -12.91 -3.81
N LYS A 61 2.54 -13.13 -5.13
CA LYS A 61 3.73 -13.79 -5.70
C LYS A 61 4.84 -12.80 -6.06
N ASP A 62 4.50 -11.73 -6.74
CA ASP A 62 5.42 -10.70 -7.21
C ASP A 62 4.74 -9.32 -7.23
N MET A 63 5.08 -8.50 -6.22
CA MET A 63 4.56 -7.15 -6.07
C MET A 63 4.99 -6.20 -7.20
N LYS A 64 6.17 -6.42 -7.81
CA LYS A 64 6.67 -5.59 -8.91
C LYS A 64 5.88 -5.90 -10.18
N ALA A 65 5.68 -7.17 -10.49
CA ALA A 65 4.85 -7.59 -11.61
C ALA A 65 3.39 -7.11 -11.45
N PHE A 66 2.82 -7.24 -10.26
CA PHE A 66 1.50 -6.71 -9.94
C PHE A 66 1.38 -5.20 -10.21
N THR A 67 2.36 -4.42 -9.76
CA THR A 67 2.38 -2.97 -9.99
C THR A 67 2.43 -2.61 -11.48
N MET A 68 3.20 -3.37 -12.27
CA MET A 68 3.28 -3.17 -13.73
C MET A 68 1.96 -3.53 -14.42
N GLU A 69 1.32 -4.65 -14.04
CA GLU A 69 0.03 -5.06 -14.61
C GLU A 69 -1.09 -4.07 -14.27
N MET A 70 -1.16 -3.61 -13.01
CA MET A 70 -2.08 -2.55 -12.61
C MET A 70 -1.89 -1.29 -13.48
N ARG A 71 -0.63 -0.88 -13.72
CA ARG A 71 -0.31 0.27 -14.59
C ARG A 71 -0.82 0.07 -16.01
N LYS A 72 -0.65 -1.12 -16.59
CA LYS A 72 -1.16 -1.43 -17.94
C LYS A 72 -2.68 -1.28 -18.00
N HIS A 73 -3.41 -1.85 -17.04
CA HIS A 73 -4.86 -1.73 -16.96
C HIS A 73 -5.32 -0.26 -16.88
N PHE A 74 -4.69 0.56 -16.02
CA PHE A 74 -5.03 1.98 -15.95
C PHE A 74 -4.79 2.73 -17.25
N MET A 75 -3.66 2.46 -17.91
CA MET A 75 -3.32 3.13 -19.17
C MET A 75 -4.27 2.70 -20.29
N ALA A 76 -4.65 1.42 -20.35
CA ALA A 76 -5.63 0.92 -21.30
C ALA A 76 -6.99 1.58 -21.12
N HIS A 77 -7.48 1.67 -19.87
CA HIS A 77 -8.75 2.33 -19.56
C HIS A 77 -8.72 3.82 -19.92
N LYS A 78 -7.63 4.53 -19.55
CA LYS A 78 -7.45 5.95 -19.88
C LYS A 78 -7.39 6.19 -21.39
N LYS A 79 -6.73 5.30 -22.14
CA LYS A 79 -6.69 5.34 -23.60
C LYS A 79 -8.09 5.16 -24.19
N ALA A 80 -8.83 4.14 -23.75
CA ALA A 80 -10.19 3.87 -24.21
C ALA A 80 -11.14 5.06 -23.95
N GLU A 81 -11.10 5.66 -22.76
CA GLU A 81 -11.86 6.88 -22.45
C GLU A 81 -11.51 8.04 -23.39
N ALA A 82 -10.21 8.27 -23.62
CA ALA A 82 -9.75 9.34 -24.48
C ALA A 82 -10.20 9.14 -25.94
N THR A 83 -10.10 7.91 -26.45
CA THR A 83 -10.56 7.55 -27.79
C THR A 83 -12.06 7.82 -27.96
N LYS A 84 -12.89 7.45 -26.98
CA LYS A 84 -14.34 7.72 -27.02
C LYS A 84 -14.64 9.22 -27.09
N ILE A 85 -13.99 10.03 -26.25
CA ILE A 85 -14.17 11.48 -26.25
C ILE A 85 -13.69 12.10 -27.58
N LEU A 86 -12.57 11.64 -28.13
CA LEU A 86 -12.06 12.11 -29.41
C LEU A 86 -13.00 11.76 -30.56
N ALA A 87 -13.60 10.56 -30.55
CA ALA A 87 -14.59 10.14 -31.53
C ALA A 87 -15.84 11.04 -31.47
N LEU A 88 -16.40 11.28 -30.27
CA LEU A 88 -17.53 12.20 -30.08
C LEU A 88 -17.20 13.61 -30.55
N ARG A 89 -15.99 14.12 -30.23
CA ARG A 89 -15.53 15.43 -30.71
C ARG A 89 -15.49 15.50 -32.23
N LYS A 90 -15.02 14.44 -32.90
CA LYS A 90 -14.97 14.36 -34.36
C LYS A 90 -16.38 14.41 -34.95
N GLN A 91 -17.28 13.57 -34.43
CA GLN A 91 -18.70 13.54 -34.86
C GLN A 91 -19.38 14.90 -34.67
N ILE A 92 -19.16 15.59 -33.54
CA ILE A 92 -19.74 16.93 -33.29
C ILE A 92 -19.24 17.97 -34.31
N ARG A 93 -17.98 17.85 -34.76
CA ARG A 93 -17.42 18.75 -35.78
C ARG A 93 -17.96 18.48 -37.17
N GLU A 94 -18.22 17.21 -37.48
CA GLU A 94 -18.71 16.77 -38.79
C GLU A 94 -20.22 16.91 -38.94
N ALA A 95 -20.96 17.00 -37.81
CA ALA A 95 -22.41 17.19 -37.79
C ALA A 95 -22.81 18.54 -38.43
N LYS A 96 -23.46 18.46 -39.60
CA LYS A 96 -24.01 19.61 -40.33
C LYS A 96 -25.36 20.07 -39.77
N ASN A 97 -26.11 19.15 -39.14
CA ASN A 97 -27.43 19.42 -38.59
C ASN A 97 -27.33 19.95 -37.14
N PRO A 98 -27.93 21.11 -36.80
CA PRO A 98 -27.99 21.63 -35.44
C PRO A 98 -28.59 20.66 -34.40
N GLY A 99 -29.60 19.87 -34.78
CA GLY A 99 -30.25 18.90 -33.90
C GLY A 99 -29.35 17.71 -33.56
N GLU A 100 -28.60 17.21 -34.54
CA GLU A 100 -27.61 16.15 -34.36
C GLU A 100 -26.45 16.63 -33.48
N LYS A 101 -25.97 17.86 -33.74
CA LYS A 101 -24.93 18.50 -32.94
C LYS A 101 -25.32 18.64 -31.48
N LYS A 102 -26.59 19.00 -31.18
CA LYS A 102 -27.12 19.03 -29.80
C LYS A 102 -27.10 17.65 -29.15
N LYS A 103 -27.63 16.62 -29.81
CA LYS A 103 -27.63 15.24 -29.30
C LYS A 103 -26.22 14.73 -28.98
N LEU A 104 -25.26 14.93 -29.89
CA LEU A 104 -23.87 14.53 -29.68
C LEU A 104 -23.20 15.32 -28.54
N THR A 105 -23.57 16.60 -28.37
CA THR A 105 -23.07 17.43 -27.26
C THR A 105 -23.61 16.93 -25.91
N GLU A 106 -24.86 16.48 -25.84
CA GLU A 106 -25.44 15.85 -24.64
C GLU A 106 -24.81 14.50 -24.32
N GLN A 107 -24.49 13.69 -25.34
CA GLN A 107 -23.71 12.47 -25.16
C GLN A 107 -22.31 12.78 -24.60
N LEU A 108 -21.62 13.80 -25.14
CA LEU A 108 -20.34 14.24 -24.61
C LEU A 108 -20.44 14.71 -23.15
N ARG A 109 -21.47 15.50 -22.79
CA ARG A 109 -21.71 15.92 -21.41
C ARG A 109 -21.91 14.72 -20.49
N THR A 110 -22.68 13.73 -20.93
CA THR A 110 -22.96 12.51 -20.17
C THR A 110 -21.68 11.71 -19.91
N GLU A 111 -20.84 11.51 -20.94
CA GLU A 111 -19.57 10.80 -20.79
C GLU A 111 -18.58 11.57 -19.90
N LEU A 112 -18.52 12.89 -19.99
CA LEU A 112 -17.70 13.72 -19.10
C LEU A 112 -18.19 13.68 -17.65
N LYS A 113 -19.50 13.68 -17.42
CA LYS A 113 -20.10 13.56 -16.09
C LYS A 113 -19.75 12.22 -15.44
N LYS A 114 -19.97 11.10 -16.15
CA LYS A 114 -19.57 9.76 -15.69
C LYS A 114 -18.08 9.70 -15.33
N ARG A 115 -17.23 10.32 -16.14
CA ARG A 115 -15.79 10.38 -15.89
C ARG A 115 -15.42 11.21 -14.66
N ALA A 116 -16.16 12.28 -14.38
CA ALA A 116 -15.97 13.08 -13.17
C ALA A 116 -16.41 12.31 -11.92
N GLU A 117 -17.58 11.66 -11.97
CA GLU A 117 -18.13 10.85 -10.88
C GLU A 117 -17.21 9.69 -10.50
N LYS A 118 -16.72 8.94 -11.49
CA LYS A 118 -15.73 7.86 -11.25
C LYS A 118 -14.47 8.37 -10.57
N ARG A 119 -13.96 9.54 -10.98
CA ARG A 119 -12.77 10.16 -10.35
C ARG A 119 -13.05 10.60 -8.92
N LEU A 120 -14.23 11.19 -8.67
CA LEU A 120 -14.63 11.61 -7.34
C LEU A 120 -14.75 10.40 -6.39
N ALA A 121 -15.41 9.33 -6.84
CA ALA A 121 -15.54 8.09 -6.07
C ALA A 121 -14.17 7.47 -5.75
N PHE A 122 -13.25 7.46 -6.72
CA PHE A 122 -11.88 7.01 -6.50
C PHE A 122 -11.16 7.84 -5.42
N HIS A 123 -11.23 9.18 -5.50
CA HIS A 123 -10.60 10.05 -4.52
C HIS A 123 -11.19 9.88 -3.12
N LYS A 124 -12.52 9.71 -3.02
CA LYS A 124 -13.18 9.42 -1.75
C LYS A 124 -12.66 8.13 -1.11
N ARG A 125 -12.62 7.03 -1.87
CA ARG A 125 -12.07 5.74 -1.37
C ARG A 125 -10.62 5.86 -0.91
N LEU A 126 -9.80 6.60 -1.65
CA LEU A 126 -8.40 6.82 -1.30
C LEU A 126 -8.25 7.64 -0.01
N LEU A 127 -9.09 8.65 0.18
CA LEU A 127 -9.17 9.44 1.39
C LEU A 127 -9.53 8.56 2.59
N ASP A 128 -10.63 7.80 2.48
CA ASP A 128 -11.11 6.90 3.54
C ASP A 128 -10.04 5.86 3.96
N GLU A 129 -9.29 5.31 2.99
CA GLU A 129 -8.19 4.37 3.26
C GLU A 129 -7.01 5.05 3.95
N THR A 130 -6.69 6.28 3.55
CA THR A 130 -5.60 7.06 4.15
C THR A 130 -5.93 7.45 5.59
N GLU A 131 -7.17 7.87 5.86
CA GLU A 131 -7.66 8.17 7.21
C GLU A 131 -7.60 6.93 8.11
N ARG A 132 -8.04 5.77 7.62
CA ARG A 132 -7.92 4.49 8.34
C ARG A 132 -6.46 4.15 8.67
N ASN A 133 -5.54 4.38 7.72
CA ASN A 133 -4.11 4.16 7.95
C ASN A 133 -3.53 5.11 9.00
N LEU A 134 -3.89 6.39 8.97
CA LEU A 134 -3.47 7.37 9.99
C LEU A 134 -3.93 6.96 11.38
N GLN A 135 -5.19 6.52 11.53
CA GLN A 135 -5.70 6.03 12.81
C GLN A 135 -4.94 4.79 13.31
N ALA A 136 -4.60 3.86 12.41
CA ALA A 136 -3.80 2.68 12.76
C ALA A 136 -2.38 3.05 13.20
N MET A 137 -1.73 4.00 12.51
CA MET A 137 -0.42 4.52 12.91
C MET A 137 -0.48 5.23 14.26
N GLN A 138 -1.54 5.99 14.52
CA GLN A 138 -1.75 6.64 15.81
C GLN A 138 -1.86 5.62 16.95
N LYS A 139 -2.64 4.55 16.76
CA LYS A 139 -2.74 3.45 17.74
C LYS A 139 -1.37 2.81 18.00
N ARG A 140 -0.58 2.56 16.95
CA ARG A 140 0.77 2.01 17.06
C ARG A 140 1.71 2.94 17.81
N CYS A 141 1.66 4.25 17.54
CA CYS A 141 2.44 5.25 18.25
C CYS A 141 2.12 5.23 19.75
N ASN A 142 0.82 5.20 20.10
CA ASN A 142 0.39 5.13 21.49
C ASN A 142 0.84 3.83 22.18
N GLN A 143 0.82 2.70 21.47
CA GLN A 143 1.33 1.44 22.00
C GLN A 143 2.83 1.51 22.29
N LEU A 144 3.63 2.06 21.36
CA LEU A 144 5.07 2.22 21.56
C LEU A 144 5.39 3.15 22.73
N LYS A 145 4.62 4.23 22.91
CA LYS A 145 4.74 5.10 24.10
C LYS A 145 4.51 4.32 25.39
N LYS A 146 3.46 3.50 25.45
CA LYS A 146 3.19 2.64 26.62
C LYS A 146 4.29 1.62 26.87
N GLU A 147 4.79 0.96 25.82
CA GLU A 147 5.89 0.00 25.92
C GLU A 147 7.18 0.67 26.42
N TYR A 148 7.45 1.89 25.96
CA TYR A 148 8.57 2.70 26.43
C TYR A 148 8.45 3.03 27.92
N GLU A 149 7.32 3.59 28.35
CA GLU A 149 7.10 3.93 29.77
C GLU A 149 7.18 2.69 30.67
N ASN A 150 6.60 1.56 30.23
CA ASN A 150 6.70 0.30 30.96
C ASN A 150 8.16 -0.20 31.06
N ARG A 151 8.94 -0.13 29.98
CA ARG A 151 10.36 -0.48 30.01
C ARG A 151 11.16 0.45 30.91
N LYS A 152 10.90 1.75 30.84
CA LYS A 152 11.54 2.76 31.68
C LYS A 152 11.28 2.50 33.16
N ASN A 153 10.04 2.15 33.52
CA ASN A 153 9.66 1.87 34.91
C ASN A 153 10.16 0.52 35.44
N CYS A 154 10.33 -0.47 34.56
CA CYS A 154 10.80 -1.80 34.93
C CYS A 154 12.29 -2.04 34.69
N LYS A 155 13.04 -1.04 34.19
CA LYS A 155 14.44 -1.22 33.74
C LYS A 155 15.32 -1.80 34.86
N ASP A 156 15.23 -1.25 36.06
CA ASP A 156 16.12 -1.62 37.16
C ASP A 156 15.76 -3.03 37.67
N LYS A 157 14.46 -3.34 37.75
CA LYS A 157 13.99 -4.71 38.06
C LYS A 157 14.41 -5.74 37.01
N LEU A 158 14.46 -5.36 35.74
CA LEU A 158 14.91 -6.25 34.66
C LEU A 158 16.42 -6.50 34.75
N ILE A 159 17.21 -5.47 35.05
CA ILE A 159 18.66 -5.57 35.27
C ILE A 159 18.94 -6.49 36.47
N GLU A 160 18.28 -6.27 37.60
CA GLU A 160 18.42 -7.12 38.78
C GLU A 160 18.06 -8.58 38.48
N LYS A 161 16.99 -8.81 37.72
CA LYS A 161 16.63 -10.17 37.29
C LYS A 161 17.72 -10.81 36.43
N GLU A 162 18.28 -10.06 35.49
CA GLU A 162 19.33 -10.55 34.59
C GLU A 162 20.64 -10.83 35.36
N ILE A 163 21.02 -9.98 36.32
CA ILE A 163 22.14 -10.22 37.24
C ILE A 163 21.95 -11.52 37.99
N ASN A 164 20.76 -11.74 38.59
CA ASN A 164 20.47 -12.97 39.34
C ASN A 164 20.50 -14.22 38.44
N GLU A 165 20.08 -14.12 37.17
CA GLU A 165 20.15 -15.22 36.22
C GLU A 165 21.60 -15.55 35.84
N ILE A 166 22.44 -14.52 35.64
CA ILE A 166 23.87 -14.66 35.32
C ILE A 166 24.65 -15.26 36.49
N LEU A 167 24.33 -14.86 37.72
CA LEU A 167 24.98 -15.33 38.93
C LEU A 167 24.47 -16.72 39.40
N SER A 168 23.49 -17.31 38.71
CA SER A 168 23.00 -18.64 39.05
C SER A 168 24.01 -19.74 38.71
N ASP A 169 23.86 -20.91 39.34
CA ASP A 169 24.81 -22.03 39.22
C ASP A 169 25.08 -22.49 37.77
N ASN A 170 24.14 -22.23 36.86
CA ASN A 170 24.31 -22.51 35.44
C ASN A 170 24.17 -21.22 34.62
N PRO A 171 25.08 -20.92 33.68
CA PRO A 171 25.01 -19.71 32.88
C PRO A 171 23.74 -19.69 32.01
N PRO A 172 23.16 -18.51 31.74
CA PRO A 172 21.98 -18.39 30.89
C PRO A 172 22.23 -18.88 29.46
N LYS A 173 21.35 -19.78 28.97
CA LYS A 173 21.46 -20.40 27.64
C LYS A 173 21.51 -19.41 26.47
N TYR A 174 20.97 -18.19 26.64
CA TYR A 174 21.01 -17.16 25.61
C TYR A 174 22.41 -16.54 25.47
N LEU A 175 23.17 -16.46 26.57
CA LEU A 175 24.55 -15.97 26.57
C LEU A 175 25.49 -16.99 25.93
N GLU A 176 25.39 -18.26 26.30
CA GLU A 176 26.16 -19.34 25.68
C GLU A 176 25.92 -19.38 24.16
N ARG A 177 24.66 -19.24 23.73
CA ARG A 177 24.29 -19.21 22.32
C ARG A 177 24.88 -18.00 21.60
N SER A 178 24.87 -16.84 22.23
CA SER A 178 25.38 -15.60 21.62
C SER A 178 26.90 -15.61 21.55
N ALA A 179 27.59 -16.14 22.57
CA ALA A 179 29.04 -16.30 22.59
C ALA A 179 29.52 -17.27 21.50
N ASN A 180 28.76 -18.34 21.26
CA ASN A 180 29.09 -19.37 20.26
C ASN A 180 28.51 -19.07 18.87
N TRP A 181 27.92 -17.89 18.64
CA TRP A 181 27.27 -17.56 17.38
C TRP A 181 28.27 -17.05 16.32
N ASP A 182 28.24 -17.69 15.15
CA ASP A 182 29.03 -17.32 13.98
C ASP A 182 28.39 -16.12 13.23
N PRO A 183 29.09 -14.98 13.10
CA PRO A 183 28.60 -13.80 12.39
C PRO A 183 28.23 -14.04 10.92
N GLY A 184 28.79 -15.08 10.29
CA GLY A 184 28.50 -15.48 8.92
C GLY A 184 27.15 -16.20 8.74
N LYS A 185 26.49 -16.58 9.84
CA LYS A 185 25.21 -17.30 9.82
C LYS A 185 24.09 -16.42 10.37
N PRO A 186 22.86 -16.49 9.85
CA PRO A 186 21.75 -15.73 10.41
C PRO A 186 21.55 -16.06 11.89
N MET A 187 21.37 -15.03 12.72
CA MET A 187 21.19 -15.22 14.16
C MET A 187 19.93 -16.04 14.43
N PRO A 188 20.01 -17.12 15.24
CA PRO A 188 18.84 -17.86 15.63
C PRO A 188 17.88 -16.95 16.42
N PRO A 189 16.56 -17.11 16.28
CA PRO A 189 15.59 -16.20 16.87
C PRO A 189 15.76 -16.13 18.40
N MET A 190 16.06 -14.93 18.91
CA MET A 190 16.03 -14.64 20.34
C MET A 190 14.59 -14.69 20.82
N HIS A 191 14.21 -15.80 21.46
CA HIS A 191 12.89 -16.09 22.00
C HIS A 191 11.74 -15.99 20.97
N SER A 192 11.19 -17.15 20.57
CA SER A 192 9.80 -17.17 20.16
C SER A 192 8.96 -16.62 21.33
N ARG A 193 8.16 -15.58 21.09
CA ARG A 193 7.13 -15.08 22.03
C ARG A 193 6.02 -16.14 22.22
N LYS A 194 6.34 -17.37 22.63
CA LYS A 194 5.35 -18.42 22.85
C LYS A 194 5.08 -18.75 24.32
N ASN A 195 5.94 -18.35 25.25
CA ASN A 195 5.74 -18.63 26.68
C ASN A 195 5.65 -17.34 27.52
N ARG A 196 4.62 -16.53 27.26
CA ARG A 196 4.05 -15.61 28.26
C ARG A 196 2.54 -15.84 28.26
N ARG A 197 2.12 -16.89 28.94
CA ARG A 197 0.78 -17.04 29.54
C ARG A 197 1.01 -17.33 31.00
#